data_AF-A0A232F3Q3-F1
#
_entry.id   AF-A0A232F3Q3-F1
#
_cell.length_a   1.000
_cell.length_b   1.000
_cell.length_c   1.000
_cell.angle_alpha   90.00
_cell.angle_beta   90.00
_cell.angle_gamma   90.00
#
_symmetry.space_group_name_H-M   'P 1'
#
loop_
_entity.id
_entity.type
_entity.pdbx_description
1 polymer ?
#
loop_
_entity_poly.entity_id
_entity_poly.type
_entity_poly.pdbx_seq_one_letter_code
_entity_poly.pdbx_strand_id
1 'polypeptide(L)'
;MYPAAIATDGLKLSKWSEPCAVGLATVLIDYPYDIMGFLERNHVYHISSIFRNAWRSIASLIDPSSEVSVGWHEPIGPCNVTTSIQTALGYTLSKRKYLCTTDYDETYFGWSCLPNDKSPANGASWYTICGTPYTNQIEYILKKTKNSNK
;
A
#
# COMPACT_ATOMS: atom_id res chain seq x y z
N MET A 1 -3.67 -0.46 -5.91
CA MET A 1 -3.33 0.96 -6.17
C MET A 1 -1.89 1.30 -5.80
N TYR A 2 -1.43 1.11 -4.55
CA TYR A 2 -0.04 1.38 -4.12
C TYR A 2 1.09 0.83 -5.03
N PRO A 3 1.13 -0.47 -5.40
CA PRO A 3 2.22 -0.98 -6.23
C PRO A 3 2.21 -0.40 -7.66
N ALA A 4 1.04 0.02 -8.15
CA ALA A 4 0.91 0.63 -9.46
C ALA A 4 1.38 2.09 -9.47
N ALA A 5 1.13 2.86 -8.40
CA ALA A 5 1.61 4.23 -8.26
C ALA A 5 3.14 4.30 -8.27
N ILE A 6 3.78 3.40 -7.54
CA ILE A 6 5.24 3.40 -7.43
C ILE A 6 5.88 2.84 -8.72
N ALA A 7 5.26 1.85 -9.36
CA ALA A 7 5.69 1.39 -10.67
C ALA A 7 5.69 2.50 -11.74
N THR A 8 4.76 3.47 -11.65
CA THR A 8 4.67 4.59 -12.58
C THR A 8 5.62 5.74 -12.24
N ASP A 9 6.01 5.90 -10.97
CA ASP A 9 6.99 6.90 -10.54
C ASP A 9 8.38 6.61 -11.15
N GLY A 10 8.75 5.32 -11.23
CA GLY A 10 9.96 4.86 -11.93
C GLY A 10 9.99 5.14 -13.44
N LEU A 11 8.84 5.45 -14.06
CA LEU A 11 8.75 5.76 -15.49
C LEU A 11 9.02 7.26 -15.80
N LYS A 12 9.28 8.10 -14.79
CA LYS A 12 9.53 9.55 -14.94
C LYS A 12 8.49 10.24 -15.82
N LEU A 13 7.23 9.87 -15.64
CA LEU A 13 6.10 10.43 -16.38
C LEU A 13 5.80 11.86 -15.90
N SER A 14 5.02 12.61 -16.70
CA SER A 14 4.54 13.93 -16.28
C SER A 14 3.51 13.76 -15.15
N LYS A 15 3.50 14.67 -14.17
CA LYS A 15 2.60 14.66 -13.01
C LYS A 15 1.11 14.58 -13.36
N TRP A 16 0.74 14.99 -14.57
CA TRP A 16 -0.64 14.89 -15.08
C TRP A 16 -0.98 13.52 -15.65
N SER A 17 0.02 12.77 -16.12
CA SER A 17 -0.13 11.43 -16.72
C SER A 17 0.02 10.29 -15.72
N GLU A 18 0.67 10.54 -14.59
CA GLU A 18 0.82 9.59 -13.47
C GLU A 18 -0.52 8.92 -13.09
N PRO A 19 -1.61 9.63 -12.75
CA PRO A 19 -2.86 8.99 -12.31
C PRO A 19 -3.48 8.08 -13.37
N CYS A 20 -3.38 8.44 -14.66
CA CYS A 20 -3.86 7.61 -15.76
C CYS A 20 -3.01 6.35 -15.94
N ALA A 21 -1.68 6.47 -15.77
CA ALA A 21 -0.77 5.34 -15.79
C ALA A 21 -1.00 4.41 -14.60
N VAL A 22 -1.26 4.95 -13.40
CA VAL A 22 -1.63 4.15 -12.21
C VAL A 22 -2.90 3.37 -12.48
N GLY A 23 -3.95 4.03 -12.99
CA GLY A 23 -5.21 3.39 -13.35
C GLY A 23 -5.02 2.25 -14.35
N LEU A 24 -4.30 2.52 -15.44
CA LEU A 24 -4.00 1.51 -16.46
C LEU A 24 -3.18 0.34 -15.89
N ALA A 25 -2.17 0.62 -15.08
CA ALA A 25 -1.37 -0.40 -14.41
C ALA A 25 -2.22 -1.25 -13.47
N THR A 26 -3.09 -0.65 -12.64
CA THR A 26 -3.99 -1.42 -11.76
C THR A 26 -4.91 -2.35 -12.53
N VAL A 27 -5.50 -1.90 -13.65
CA VAL A 27 -6.37 -2.74 -14.48
C VAL A 27 -5.58 -3.87 -15.14
N LEU A 28 -4.42 -3.58 -15.72
CA LEU A 28 -3.58 -4.59 -16.34
C LEU A 28 -3.08 -5.64 -15.35
N ILE A 29 -2.96 -5.26 -14.08
CA ILE A 29 -2.48 -6.13 -13.02
C ILE A 29 -3.59 -6.98 -12.42
N ASP A 30 -4.74 -6.39 -12.07
CA ASP A 30 -5.79 -7.07 -11.33
C ASP A 30 -6.73 -7.89 -12.27
N TYR A 31 -6.99 -7.40 -13.49
CA TYR A 31 -7.86 -8.07 -14.47
C TYR A 31 -7.46 -9.51 -14.81
N PRO A 32 -6.17 -9.86 -15.04
CA PRO A 32 -5.82 -11.25 -15.31
C PRO A 32 -6.01 -12.14 -14.08
N TYR A 33 -5.73 -11.68 -12.85
CA TYR A 33 -5.87 -12.51 -11.65
C TYR A 33 -7.33 -12.89 -11.37
N ASP A 34 -8.27 -11.98 -11.58
CA ASP A 34 -9.70 -12.24 -11.39
C ASP A 34 -10.24 -13.24 -12.44
N ILE A 35 -9.69 -13.23 -13.66
CA ILE A 35 -10.07 -14.18 -14.73
C ILE A 35 -9.49 -15.57 -14.50
N MET A 36 -8.31 -15.68 -13.88
CA MET A 36 -7.67 -16.97 -13.62
C MET A 36 -8.48 -17.87 -12.67
N GLY A 37 -9.46 -17.33 -11.95
CA GLY A 37 -10.37 -18.12 -11.09
C GLY A 37 -11.37 -19.00 -11.85
N PHE A 38 -11.57 -18.79 -13.17
CA PHE A 38 -12.65 -19.44 -13.93
C PHE A 38 -12.21 -20.40 -15.04
N LEU A 39 -10.91 -20.46 -15.40
CA LEU A 39 -10.48 -21.18 -16.60
C LEU A 39 -9.47 -22.29 -16.30
N GLU A 40 -10.01 -23.50 -16.18
CA GLU A 40 -9.27 -24.75 -16.04
C GLU A 40 -8.75 -25.24 -17.41
N ARG A 41 -7.71 -24.61 -17.99
CA ARG A 41 -6.95 -25.20 -19.14
C ARG A 41 -5.48 -24.76 -19.20
N ASN A 42 -4.61 -25.70 -19.57
CA ASN A 42 -3.13 -25.62 -19.55
C ASN A 42 -2.46 -24.36 -20.17
N HIS A 43 -3.16 -23.55 -20.98
CA HIS A 43 -2.65 -22.28 -21.51
C HIS A 43 -2.54 -21.16 -20.45
N VAL A 44 -3.30 -21.28 -19.36
CA VAL A 44 -3.33 -20.35 -18.22
C VAL A 44 -2.00 -20.35 -17.46
N TYR A 45 -1.27 -21.48 -17.42
CA TYR A 45 -0.01 -21.59 -16.69
C TYR A 45 1.12 -20.74 -17.31
N HIS A 46 1.24 -20.71 -18.64
CA HIS A 46 2.27 -19.92 -19.31
C HIS A 46 2.02 -18.41 -19.16
N ILE A 47 0.78 -17.97 -19.36
CA ILE A 47 0.39 -16.56 -19.22
C ILE A 47 0.56 -16.13 -17.75
N SER A 48 0.18 -16.97 -16.79
CA SER A 48 0.38 -16.68 -15.36
C SER A 48 1.86 -16.63 -14.96
N SER A 49 2.74 -17.41 -15.60
CA SER A 49 4.19 -17.41 -15.33
C SER A 49 4.84 -16.12 -15.81
N ILE A 50 4.53 -15.70 -17.04
CA ILE A 50 4.99 -14.43 -17.60
C ILE A 50 4.53 -13.28 -16.73
N PHE A 51 3.26 -13.29 -16.33
CA PHE A 51 2.69 -12.26 -15.48
C PHE A 51 3.35 -12.21 -14.08
N ARG A 52 3.53 -13.37 -13.41
CA ARG A 52 4.23 -13.46 -12.12
C ARG A 52 5.66 -12.93 -12.19
N ASN A 53 6.39 -13.23 -13.26
CA ASN A 53 7.76 -12.80 -13.43
C ASN A 53 7.84 -11.29 -13.71
N ALA A 54 6.94 -10.77 -14.55
CA ALA A 54 6.83 -9.33 -14.79
C ALA A 54 6.49 -8.56 -13.50
N TRP A 55 5.55 -9.06 -12.70
CA TRP A 55 5.19 -8.47 -11.41
C TRP A 55 6.37 -8.42 -10.43
N ARG A 56 7.16 -9.49 -10.36
CA ARG A 56 8.38 -9.56 -9.52
C ARG A 56 9.39 -8.50 -9.92
N SER A 57 9.61 -8.32 -11.22
CA SER A 57 10.52 -7.29 -11.74
C SER A 57 10.03 -5.88 -11.42
N ILE A 58 8.72 -5.63 -11.56
CA ILE A 58 8.12 -4.34 -11.21
C ILE A 58 8.27 -4.05 -9.71
N ALA A 59 7.99 -5.04 -8.85
CA ALA A 59 8.09 -4.88 -7.40
C ALA A 59 9.52 -4.59 -6.90
N SER A 60 10.56 -5.01 -7.63
CA SER A 60 11.95 -4.68 -7.28
C SER A 60 12.37 -3.24 -7.61
N LEU A 61 11.60 -2.53 -8.42
CA LEU A 61 11.87 -1.13 -8.79
C LEU A 61 11.19 -0.12 -7.87
N ILE A 62 10.47 -0.61 -6.85
CA ILE A 62 9.63 0.19 -5.97
C ILE A 62 10.40 0.52 -4.69
N ASP A 63 10.79 1.77 -4.52
CA ASP A 63 11.32 2.27 -3.24
C ASP A 63 10.16 2.74 -2.36
N PRO A 64 9.97 2.19 -1.15
CA PRO A 64 8.89 2.61 -0.25
C PRO A 64 9.13 4.01 0.34
N SER A 65 10.39 4.47 0.38
CA SER A 65 10.78 5.75 0.99
C SER A 65 10.43 6.97 0.15
N SER A 66 10.15 6.79 -1.15
CA SER A 66 9.68 7.87 -2.02
C SER A 66 8.16 8.08 -1.96
N GLU A 67 7.43 7.23 -1.24
CA GLU A 67 5.97 7.34 -1.11
C GLU A 67 5.60 8.48 -0.15
N VAL A 68 4.95 9.51 -0.69
CA VAL A 68 4.41 10.63 0.09
C VAL A 68 2.93 10.78 -0.23
N SER A 69 2.08 10.56 0.77
CA SER A 69 0.63 10.73 0.63
C SER A 69 0.19 11.98 1.36
N VAL A 70 -0.30 12.97 0.59
CA VAL A 70 -0.89 14.21 1.10
C VAL A 70 -2.38 14.18 0.83
N GLY A 71 -3.22 14.28 1.87
CA GLY A 71 -4.66 14.35 1.65
C GLY A 71 -5.50 14.17 2.90
N TRP A 72 -6.75 13.74 2.69
CA TRP A 72 -7.68 13.34 3.75
C TRP A 72 -7.31 11.98 4.32
N HIS A 73 -7.00 11.97 5.60
CA HIS A 73 -6.61 10.79 6.35
C HIS A 73 -7.50 10.65 7.59
N GLU A 74 -7.35 9.53 8.33
CA GLU A 74 -8.04 9.36 9.61
C GLU A 74 -7.62 10.49 10.56
N PRO A 75 -8.57 11.21 11.20
CA PRO A 75 -8.24 12.36 12.02
C PRO A 75 -7.33 11.98 13.19
N ILE A 76 -6.30 12.79 13.44
CA ILE A 76 -5.40 12.62 14.57
C ILE A 76 -6.10 13.10 15.83
N GLY A 77 -6.01 12.35 16.93
CA GLY A 77 -6.75 12.66 18.14
C GLY A 77 -6.40 11.79 19.33
N PRO A 78 -7.15 11.92 20.43
CA PRO A 78 -6.85 11.21 21.67
C PRO A 78 -7.03 9.70 21.56
N CYS A 79 -6.05 8.96 22.07
CA CYS A 79 -5.98 7.50 21.99
C CYS A 79 -7.03 6.73 22.79
N ASN A 80 -7.64 7.38 23.78
CA ASN A 80 -8.57 6.74 24.70
C ASN A 80 -10.00 6.63 24.14
N VAL A 81 -10.24 7.12 22.91
CA VAL A 81 -11.58 7.14 22.32
C VAL A 81 -11.73 6.01 21.31
N THR A 82 -12.67 5.12 21.57
CA THR A 82 -13.05 4.02 20.67
C THR A 82 -14.42 4.29 20.06
N THR A 83 -14.66 3.69 18.90
CA THR A 83 -15.93 3.71 18.18
C THR A 83 -16.32 2.28 17.81
N SER A 84 -17.60 1.96 17.91
CA SER A 84 -18.13 0.68 17.47
C SER A 84 -18.33 0.71 15.95
N ILE A 85 -17.70 -0.20 15.24
CA ILE A 85 -17.98 -0.46 13.82
C ILE A 85 -18.81 -1.75 13.73
N GLN A 86 -19.88 -1.69 12.94
CA GLN A 86 -20.66 -2.89 12.61
C GLN A 86 -20.10 -3.49 11.34
N THR A 87 -19.61 -4.73 11.42
CA THR A 87 -19.19 -5.48 10.23
C THR A 87 -20.43 -5.93 9.45
N ALA A 88 -20.32 -6.17 8.15
CA ALA A 88 -21.41 -6.68 7.30
C ALA A 88 -22.04 -8.00 7.82
N LEU A 89 -21.33 -8.72 8.69
CA LEU A 89 -21.78 -9.93 9.39
C LEU A 89 -22.55 -9.65 10.70
N GLY A 90 -22.85 -8.39 11.03
CA GLY A 90 -23.63 -7.99 12.21
C GLY A 90 -22.85 -7.92 13.53
N TYR A 91 -21.55 -8.22 13.55
CA TYR A 91 -20.71 -8.10 14.73
C TYR A 91 -20.36 -6.63 15.03
N THR A 92 -20.42 -6.24 16.31
CA THR A 92 -19.92 -4.95 16.79
C THR A 92 -18.46 -5.09 17.23
N LEU A 93 -17.54 -4.57 16.42
CA LEU A 93 -16.12 -4.50 16.76
C LEU A 93 -15.81 -3.10 17.30
N SER A 94 -15.00 -3.01 18.35
CA SER A 94 -14.54 -1.73 18.88
C SER A 94 -13.18 -1.40 18.26
N LYS A 95 -13.11 -0.35 17.43
CA LYS A 95 -11.86 0.21 16.88
C LYS A 95 -11.58 1.54 17.57
N ARG A 96 -10.31 1.95 17.68
CA ARG A 96 -9.96 3.34 18.03
C ARG A 96 -10.58 4.31 17.00
N LYS A 97 -11.05 5.47 17.48
CA LYS A 97 -11.75 6.48 16.65
C LYS A 97 -10.78 7.42 15.91
N TYR A 98 -9.60 7.63 16.49
CA TYR A 98 -8.59 8.55 16.00
C TYR A 98 -7.25 7.84 15.82
N LEU A 99 -6.44 8.36 14.90
CA LEU A 99 -5.07 7.90 14.75
C LEU A 99 -4.22 8.40 15.91
N CYS A 100 -3.65 7.45 16.65
CA CYS A 100 -2.72 7.69 17.74
C CYS A 100 -1.30 7.90 17.22
N THR A 101 -0.72 9.06 17.47
CA THR A 101 0.64 9.36 17.03
C THR A 101 1.70 8.92 18.03
N THR A 102 1.32 8.73 19.30
CA THR A 102 2.21 8.32 20.40
C THR A 102 2.36 6.80 20.53
N ASP A 103 1.35 6.05 20.07
CA ASP A 103 1.24 4.58 20.18
C ASP A 103 1.10 3.96 18.78
N TYR A 104 1.81 4.55 17.81
CA TYR A 104 1.85 4.07 16.43
C TYR A 104 3.05 3.13 16.27
N ASP A 105 2.79 1.83 16.15
CA ASP A 105 3.81 0.79 16.03
C ASP A 105 4.04 0.32 14.58
N GLU A 106 3.27 0.86 13.62
CA GLU A 106 3.43 0.50 12.22
C GLU A 106 4.70 1.12 11.65
N THR A 107 5.72 0.28 11.46
CA THR A 107 7.05 0.70 10.97
C THR A 107 7.08 1.10 9.49
N TYR A 108 5.93 1.10 8.81
CA TYR A 108 5.77 1.30 7.36
C TYR A 108 5.56 2.76 6.96
N PHE A 109 4.97 3.55 7.85
CA PHE A 109 4.61 4.93 7.59
C PHE A 109 5.00 5.82 8.77
N GLY A 110 5.40 7.05 8.49
CA GLY A 110 5.83 7.99 9.51
C GLY A 110 5.82 9.43 9.05
N TRP A 111 6.42 10.29 9.87
CA TRP A 111 6.48 11.74 9.65
C TRP A 111 7.88 12.25 9.31
N SER A 112 8.80 11.36 8.91
CA SER A 112 10.21 11.67 8.65
C SER A 112 10.46 12.63 7.47
N CYS A 113 9.45 12.86 6.64
CA CYS A 113 9.50 13.81 5.53
C CYS A 113 9.03 15.22 5.93
N LEU A 114 8.45 15.38 7.12
CA LEU A 114 7.96 16.67 7.60
C LEU A 114 9.09 17.42 8.31
N PRO A 115 9.08 18.77 8.25
CA PRO A 115 10.07 19.56 8.98
C PRO A 115 9.98 19.27 10.49
N ASN A 116 11.10 18.85 11.06
CA ASN A 116 11.28 18.42 12.47
C ASN A 116 10.76 17.02 12.83
N ASP A 117 10.44 16.14 11.87
CA ASP A 117 9.92 14.78 12.12
C ASP A 117 8.66 14.76 13.01
N LYS A 118 7.91 15.87 13.02
CA LYS A 118 6.77 16.06 13.91
C LYS A 118 5.49 15.68 13.22
N SER A 119 4.71 14.86 13.92
CA SER A 119 3.33 14.57 13.56
C SER A 119 2.47 15.85 13.58
N PRO A 120 1.48 15.99 12.69
CA PRO A 120 0.52 17.09 12.70
C PRO A 120 -0.23 17.20 14.03
N ALA A 121 -0.76 18.39 14.32
CA ALA A 121 -1.48 18.65 15.55
C ALA A 121 -2.75 17.79 15.69
N ASN A 122 -3.14 17.52 16.94
CA ASN A 122 -4.40 16.85 17.26
C ASN A 122 -5.58 17.61 16.62
N GLY A 123 -6.45 16.88 15.92
CA GLY A 123 -7.58 17.40 15.17
C GLY A 123 -7.32 17.58 13.67
N ALA A 124 -6.09 17.37 13.20
CA ALA A 124 -5.80 17.41 11.77
C ALA A 124 -6.38 16.16 11.06
N SER A 125 -7.24 16.39 10.08
CA SER A 125 -7.77 15.38 9.16
C SER A 125 -7.12 15.45 7.77
N TRP A 126 -6.44 16.55 7.48
CA TRP A 126 -5.67 16.74 6.26
C TRP A 126 -4.19 16.83 6.63
N TYR A 127 -3.41 15.82 6.29
CA TYR A 127 -1.98 15.80 6.58
C TYR A 127 -1.18 14.97 5.58
N THR A 128 0.14 15.11 5.68
CA THR A 128 1.12 14.35 4.90
C THR A 128 1.65 13.20 5.75
N ILE A 129 1.64 12.00 5.19
CA ILE A 129 2.31 10.83 5.73
C ILE A 129 3.30 10.30 4.70
N CYS A 130 4.40 9.72 5.17
CA CYS A 130 5.49 9.28 4.31
C CYS A 130 5.87 7.83 4.60
N GLY A 131 6.25 7.12 3.55
CA GLY A 131 6.81 5.79 3.67
C GLY A 131 8.19 5.84 4.32
N THR A 132 8.48 4.84 5.15
CA THR A 132 9.80 4.65 5.75
C THR A 132 10.63 3.69 4.89
N PRO A 133 11.96 3.88 4.81
CA PRO A 133 12.82 2.90 4.15
C PRO A 133 12.81 1.58 4.93
N TYR A 134 12.62 0.45 4.24
CA TYR A 134 12.83 -0.85 4.86
C TYR A 134 14.31 -1.06 5.14
N THR A 135 14.65 -1.47 6.36
CA THR A 135 16.03 -1.82 6.72
C THR A 135 16.57 -3.02 5.92
N ASN A 136 15.70 -3.93 5.43
CA ASN A 136 16.05 -5.08 4.60
C ASN A 136 14.92 -5.45 3.61
N GLN A 137 14.67 -4.61 2.61
CA GLN A 137 13.63 -4.83 1.60
C GLN A 137 13.74 -6.20 0.89
N ILE A 138 14.96 -6.61 0.56
CA ILE A 138 15.25 -7.88 -0.13
C ILE A 138 14.90 -9.09 0.75
N GLU A 139 15.21 -9.04 2.05
CA GLU A 139 14.90 -10.15 2.96
C GLU A 139 13.38 -10.30 3.15
N TYR A 140 12.63 -9.20 3.20
CA TYR A 140 11.17 -9.23 3.31
C TYR A 140 10.52 -9.85 2.07
N ILE A 141 10.95 -9.43 0.87
CA ILE A 141 10.48 -10.00 -0.42
C ILE A 141 10.83 -11.49 -0.48
N LEU A 142 12.06 -11.87 -0.13
CA LEU A 142 12.52 -13.26 -0.17
C LEU A 142 11.85 -14.15 0.89
N LYS A 143 11.65 -13.67 2.13
CA LYS A 143 10.92 -14.41 3.19
C LYS A 143 9.49 -14.71 2.77
N LYS A 144 8.80 -13.74 2.16
CA LYS A 144 7.43 -13.94 1.65
C LYS A 144 7.39 -15.00 0.54
N THR A 145 8.42 -15.07 -0.31
CA THR A 145 8.52 -16.13 -1.34
C THR A 145 8.82 -17.53 -0.80
N LYS A 146 9.54 -17.67 0.33
CA LYS A 146 9.78 -18.99 0.95
C LYS A 146 8.53 -19.55 1.63
N ASN A 147 7.72 -18.70 2.27
CA ASN A 147 6.49 -19.14 2.95
C ASN A 147 5.31 -19.39 1.99
N SER A 148 5.35 -18.88 0.76
CA SER A 148 4.33 -19.15 -0.26
C SER A 148 4.58 -20.43 -1.07
N ASN A 149 5.70 -21.13 -0.81
CA ASN A 149 6.05 -22.43 -1.42
C ASN A 149 5.90 -23.60 -0.43
N LYS A 150 5.15 -23.42 0.66
CA LYS A 150 4.78 -24.49 1.59
C LYS A 150 3.26 -24.62 1.68
#